data_AF-D8DWV8-F1
#
_entry.id   AF-D8DWV8-F1
#
_cell.length_a   1.000
_cell.length_b   1.000
_cell.length_c   1.000
_cell.angle_alpha   90.00
_cell.angle_beta   90.00
_cell.angle_gamma   90.00
#
_symmetry.space_group_name_H-M   'P 1'
#
loop_
_entity.id
_entity.type
_entity.pdbx_description
1 polymer ?
#
loop_
_entity_poly.entity_id
_entity_poly.type
_entity_poly.pdbx_seq_one_letter_code
_entity_poly.pdbx_strand_id
1 'polypeptide(L)'
;MIDFEMFVHANGNQRSFKGKVIGFSSRLNTILVPESFMDWSNSYFAPNSHSEPSRLIMDVNNPADEHIGEYLSKKGYEIEDEKMNQEKTTYFLRLMVTMVMVVGLVISILSFYILMLSIYLLVQKNSSKLENLLMIGFSPSLVARPYQVLTIGLNVTVLLIAWLILYFVRDYYMNIIETLFPQIEDGNMLPALTVGCILFILVSIMNIFAIRRKVMHIWFRKD
;
A
#
# COMPACT_ATOMS: atom_id res chain seq x y z
N MET A 1 21.71 -27.10 25.20
CA MET A 1 22.18 -25.90 25.93
C MET A 1 23.70 -25.88 25.84
N ILE A 2 24.29 -24.75 25.48
CA ILE A 2 25.75 -24.62 25.34
C ILE A 2 26.31 -24.15 26.68
N ASP A 3 27.25 -24.92 27.22
CA ASP A 3 28.01 -24.53 28.40
C ASP A 3 29.28 -23.81 27.95
N PHE A 4 29.65 -22.74 28.64
CA PHE A 4 30.85 -21.97 28.34
C PHE A 4 31.50 -21.46 29.63
N GLU A 5 32.79 -21.13 29.54
CA GLU A 5 33.55 -20.56 30.63
C GLU A 5 33.87 -19.10 30.30
N MET A 6 33.48 -18.18 31.18
CA MET A 6 33.69 -16.75 31.05
C MET A 6 34.82 -16.33 31.97
N PHE A 7 35.82 -15.65 31.41
CA PHE A 7 36.93 -15.07 32.15
C PHE A 7 36.71 -13.57 32.29
N VAL A 8 36.67 -13.07 33.52
CA VAL A 8 36.52 -11.64 33.82
C VAL A 8 37.80 -11.14 34.48
N HIS A 9 38.36 -10.07 33.92
CA HIS A 9 39.57 -9.42 34.38
C HIS A 9 39.34 -7.93 34.53
N ALA A 10 39.49 -7.40 35.74
CA ALA A 10 39.54 -5.95 35.95
C ALA A 10 40.21 -5.63 37.29
N ASN A 11 40.83 -4.45 37.38
CA ASN A 11 41.45 -3.92 38.60
C ASN A 11 42.38 -4.92 39.33
N GLY A 12 43.14 -5.71 38.58
CA GLY A 12 44.05 -6.74 39.11
C GLY A 12 43.38 -8.03 39.60
N ASN A 13 42.05 -8.11 39.58
CA ASN A 13 41.28 -9.30 39.93
C ASN A 13 40.96 -10.13 38.67
N GLN A 14 41.13 -11.45 38.78
CA GLN A 14 40.76 -12.42 37.75
C GLN A 14 39.86 -13.50 38.36
N ARG A 15 38.71 -13.77 37.74
CA ARG A 15 37.92 -14.97 38.04
C ARG A 15 37.39 -15.62 36.77
N SER A 16 37.19 -16.93 36.87
CA SER A 16 36.47 -17.73 35.89
C SER A 16 35.06 -18.05 36.40
N PHE A 17 34.06 -17.98 35.52
CA PHE A 17 32.67 -18.33 35.79
C PHE A 17 32.19 -19.35 34.77
N LYS A 18 31.47 -20.37 35.23
CA LYS A 18 30.75 -21.29 34.35
C LYS A 18 29.38 -20.71 34.01
N GLY A 19 29.17 -20.44 32.73
CA GLY A 19 27.92 -19.94 32.17
C GLY A 19 27.20 -20.99 31.34
N LYS A 20 25.89 -20.81 31.16
CA LYS A 20 25.05 -21.63 30.30
C LYS A 20 24.18 -20.74 29.42
N VAL A 21 24.15 -21.01 28.13
CA VAL A 21 23.28 -20.29 27.18
C VAL A 21 21.85 -20.80 27.32
N ILE A 22 20.95 -19.91 27.74
CA ILE A 22 19.51 -20.20 27.93
C ILE A 22 18.67 -19.95 26.68
N GLY A 23 19.17 -19.18 25.72
CA GLY A 23 18.47 -18.85 24.48
C GLY A 23 19.31 -18.00 23.55
N PHE A 24 18.91 -17.97 22.28
CA PHE A 24 19.50 -17.11 21.25
C PHE A 24 18.46 -16.09 20.80
N SER A 25 18.91 -14.88 20.48
CA SER A 25 18.10 -13.85 19.85
C SER A 25 18.74 -13.47 18.52
N SER A 26 17.95 -13.47 17.45
CA SER A 26 18.37 -12.88 16.18
C SER A 26 18.30 -11.34 16.19
N ARG A 27 17.76 -10.73 17.26
CA ARG A 27 17.51 -9.29 17.36
C ARG A 27 18.53 -8.53 18.20
N LEU A 28 19.34 -9.23 18.99
CA LEU A 28 20.31 -8.61 19.90
C LEU A 28 21.69 -9.21 19.63
N ASN A 29 22.62 -8.38 19.16
CA ASN A 29 24.02 -8.79 18.95
C ASN A 29 24.88 -8.59 20.21
N THR A 30 24.31 -8.89 21.38
CA THR A 30 24.99 -8.75 22.67
C THR A 30 24.71 -9.94 23.57
N ILE A 31 25.64 -10.23 24.47
CA ILE A 31 25.45 -11.26 25.50
C ILE A 31 24.68 -10.62 26.65
N LEU A 32 23.46 -11.06 26.86
CA LEU A 32 22.68 -10.68 28.04
C LEU A 32 23.00 -11.61 29.20
N VAL A 33 23.22 -11.02 30.36
CA VAL A 33 23.43 -11.71 31.64
C VAL A 33 22.40 -11.23 32.66
N PRO A 34 22.11 -12.00 33.72
CA PRO A 34 21.22 -11.54 34.78
C PRO A 34 21.71 -10.22 35.42
N GLU A 35 20.79 -9.32 35.71
CA GLU A 35 21.07 -8.03 36.36
C GLU A 35 21.85 -8.20 37.67
N SER A 36 21.46 -9.17 38.49
CA SER A 36 22.15 -9.51 39.74
C SER A 36 23.63 -9.87 39.55
N PHE A 37 24.00 -10.46 38.41
CA PHE A 37 25.39 -10.75 38.09
C PHE A 37 26.16 -9.47 37.72
N MET A 38 25.53 -8.57 36.96
CA MET A 38 26.13 -7.27 36.61
C MET A 38 26.36 -6.40 37.84
N ASP A 39 25.38 -6.30 38.74
CA ASP A 39 25.50 -5.48 39.96
C ASP A 39 26.63 -5.98 40.85
N TRP A 40 26.71 -7.30 41.05
CA TRP A 40 27.79 -7.92 41.80
C TRP A 40 29.15 -7.74 41.12
N SER A 41 29.21 -7.98 39.80
CA SER A 41 30.44 -7.89 39.01
C SER A 41 30.98 -6.46 39.02
N ASN A 42 30.14 -5.46 38.74
CA ASN A 42 30.53 -4.05 38.74
C ASN A 42 31.07 -3.62 40.10
N SER A 43 30.42 -4.03 41.20
CA SER A 43 30.86 -3.73 42.56
C SER A 43 32.22 -4.35 42.91
N TYR A 44 32.50 -5.56 42.42
CA TYR A 44 33.71 -6.30 42.74
C TYR A 44 34.90 -5.93 41.84
N PHE A 45 34.67 -5.82 40.54
CA PHE A 45 35.69 -5.63 39.51
C PHE A 45 35.95 -4.16 39.19
N ALA A 46 34.96 -3.28 39.39
CA ALA A 46 35.08 -1.85 39.10
C ALA A 46 34.44 -0.97 40.21
N PRO A 47 34.86 -1.10 41.48
CA PRO A 47 34.32 -0.29 42.57
C PRO A 47 34.58 1.21 42.28
N ASN A 48 33.53 2.03 42.36
CA ASN A 48 33.50 3.47 42.02
C ASN A 48 33.48 3.82 40.52
N SER A 49 33.30 2.85 39.63
CA SER A 49 32.96 3.11 38.23
C SER A 49 31.45 3.22 38.08
N HIS A 50 30.96 4.37 37.63
CA HIS A 50 29.58 4.51 37.15
C HIS A 50 29.62 4.60 35.63
N SER A 51 28.96 3.66 34.95
CA SER A 51 28.79 3.70 33.50
C SER A 51 27.39 4.23 33.19
N GLU A 52 27.31 5.24 32.32
CA GLU A 52 26.03 5.65 31.76
C GLU A 52 25.54 4.59 30.74
N PRO A 53 24.22 4.41 30.58
CA PRO A 53 23.67 3.51 29.58
C PRO A 53 24.01 4.00 28.16
N SER A 54 24.69 3.17 27.39
CA SER A 54 25.07 3.49 26.00
C SER A 54 24.03 3.07 24.96
N ARG A 55 23.03 2.26 25.35
CA ARG A 55 22.03 1.68 24.45
C ARG A 55 20.66 1.65 25.11
N LEU A 56 19.66 2.13 24.39
CA LEU A 56 18.25 2.01 24.76
C LEU A 56 17.59 0.99 23.84
N ILE A 57 16.96 -0.04 24.43
CA ILE A 57 16.17 -1.03 23.68
C ILE A 57 14.71 -0.75 24.00
N MET A 58 13.93 -0.46 22.95
CA MET A 58 12.50 -0.16 23.07
C MET A 58 11.69 -1.06 22.14
N ASP A 59 10.56 -1.54 22.64
CA ASP A 59 9.56 -2.23 21.84
C ASP A 59 8.55 -1.20 21.32
N VAL A 60 8.30 -1.25 20.01
CA VAL A 60 7.44 -0.30 19.32
C VAL A 60 6.47 -1.06 18.44
N ASN A 61 5.20 -0.68 18.51
CA ASN A 61 4.12 -1.33 17.77
C ASN A 61 4.33 -1.30 16.25
N ASN A 62 4.95 -0.23 15.72
CA ASN A 62 5.25 -0.10 14.30
C ASN A 62 6.71 0.38 14.09
N PRO A 63 7.67 -0.53 13.87
CA PRO A 63 9.05 -0.16 13.62
C PRO A 63 9.30 0.47 12.23
N ALA A 64 8.29 0.55 11.36
CA ALA A 64 8.39 1.18 10.05
C ALA A 64 7.79 2.60 10.00
N ASP A 65 7.41 3.16 11.15
CA ASP A 65 6.88 4.52 11.23
C ASP A 65 8.01 5.56 11.17
N GLU A 66 8.02 6.33 10.08
CA GLU A 66 9.01 7.37 9.79
C GLU A 66 9.10 8.43 10.91
N HIS A 67 8.00 8.70 11.62
CA HIS A 67 8.00 9.69 12.71
C HIS A 67 8.87 9.26 13.90
N ILE A 68 9.06 7.95 14.11
CA ILE A 68 9.87 7.43 15.21
C ILE A 68 11.35 7.70 14.91
N GLY A 69 11.78 7.40 13.68
CA GLY A 69 13.14 7.68 13.21
C GLY A 69 13.48 9.17 13.28
N GLU A 70 12.57 10.03 12.82
CA GLU A 70 12.74 11.49 12.88
C GLU A 70 12.84 12.01 14.33
N TYR A 71 11.99 11.52 15.23
CA TYR A 71 12.00 11.92 16.64
C TYR A 71 13.32 11.55 17.33
N LEU A 72 13.79 10.31 17.13
CA LEU A 72 15.03 9.81 17.71
C LEU A 72 16.25 10.56 17.17
N SER A 73 16.27 10.80 15.85
CA SER A 73 17.33 11.59 15.19
C SER A 73 17.38 13.03 15.72
N LYS A 74 16.22 13.68 15.90
CA LYS A 74 16.13 15.04 16.47
C LYS A 74 16.64 15.11 17.92
N LYS A 75 16.53 14.01 18.66
CA LYS A 75 17.04 13.89 20.04
C LYS A 75 18.50 13.45 20.10
N GLY A 76 19.14 13.18 18.96
CA GLY A 76 20.54 12.76 18.89
C GLY A 76 20.78 11.29 19.20
N TYR A 77 19.74 10.45 19.10
CA TYR A 77 19.87 9.00 19.25
C TYR A 77 20.15 8.36 17.88
N GLU A 78 21.19 7.52 17.82
CA GLU A 78 21.49 6.69 16.65
C GLU A 78 20.73 5.35 16.73
N ILE A 79 20.10 4.96 15.64
CA ILE A 79 19.32 3.71 15.53
C ILE A 79 20.21 2.63 14.89
N GLU A 80 20.27 1.45 15.50
CA GLU A 80 21.07 0.31 15.02
C GLU A 80 20.58 -0.14 13.61
N ASP A 81 21.52 -0.24 12.66
CA ASP A 81 21.35 -0.22 11.19
C ASP A 81 20.34 -1.22 10.58
N GLU A 82 20.03 -2.32 11.25
CA GLU A 82 19.18 -3.39 10.68
C GLU A 82 17.73 -2.94 10.44
N LYS A 83 17.23 -1.96 11.22
CA LYS A 83 15.86 -1.43 11.07
C LYS A 83 15.75 -0.24 10.12
N MET A 84 16.84 0.51 9.91
CA MET A 84 16.85 1.67 9.00
C MET A 84 16.72 1.26 7.53
N ASN A 85 17.16 0.05 7.16
CA ASN A 85 16.90 -0.49 5.82
C ASN A 85 15.42 -0.85 5.60
N GLN A 86 14.72 -1.33 6.64
CA GLN A 86 13.30 -1.67 6.54
C GLN A 86 12.42 -0.42 6.36
N GLU A 87 12.75 0.68 7.06
CA GLU A 87 12.12 1.99 6.87
C GLU A 87 12.31 2.50 5.44
N LYS A 88 13.55 2.47 4.93
CA LYS A 88 13.85 2.89 3.55
C LYS A 88 13.13 2.03 2.51
N THR A 89 13.14 0.70 2.66
CA THR A 89 12.45 -0.20 1.72
C THR A 89 10.94 0.06 1.70
N THR A 90 10.31 0.24 2.86
CA THR A 90 8.87 0.54 2.94
C THR A 90 8.54 1.88 2.29
N TYR A 91 9.39 2.90 2.49
CA TYR A 91 9.26 4.19 1.82
C TYR A 91 9.37 4.07 0.29
N PHE A 92 10.37 3.33 -0.21
CA PHE A 92 10.53 3.09 -1.65
C PHE A 92 9.31 2.35 -2.25
N LEU A 93 8.79 1.33 -1.57
CA LEU A 93 7.58 0.63 -1.99
C LEU A 93 6.38 1.57 -2.02
N ARG A 94 6.19 2.40 -0.99
CA ARG A 94 5.10 3.39 -0.94
C ARG A 94 5.20 4.40 -2.08
N LEU A 95 6.40 4.88 -2.40
CA LEU A 95 6.63 5.81 -3.50
C LEU A 95 6.32 5.17 -4.85
N MET A 96 6.78 3.95 -5.09
CA MET A 96 6.46 3.18 -6.31
C MET A 96 4.95 2.96 -6.47
N VAL A 97 4.25 2.51 -5.42
CA VAL A 97 2.80 2.30 -5.45
C VAL A 97 2.06 3.61 -5.72
N THR A 98 2.48 4.72 -5.10
CA THR A 98 1.89 6.04 -5.31
C THR A 98 2.08 6.51 -6.75
N MET A 99 3.27 6.33 -7.32
CA MET A 99 3.55 6.66 -8.72
C MET A 99 2.64 5.89 -9.68
N VAL A 100 2.51 4.57 -9.47
CA VAL A 100 1.64 3.72 -10.29
C VAL A 100 0.16 4.14 -10.15
N MET A 101 -0.31 4.48 -8.94
CA MET A 101 -1.66 4.99 -8.74
C MET A 101 -1.93 6.28 -9.54
N VAL A 102 -1.01 7.24 -9.51
CA VAL A 102 -1.16 8.50 -10.26
C VAL A 102 -1.25 8.23 -11.76
N VAL A 103 -0.38 7.37 -12.29
CA VAL A 103 -0.41 6.98 -13.71
C VAL A 103 -1.73 6.30 -14.07
N GLY A 104 -2.21 5.37 -13.23
CA GLY A 104 -3.49 4.69 -13.44
C GLY A 104 -4.69 5.65 -13.45
N LEU A 105 -4.67 6.67 -12.60
CA LEU A 105 -5.70 7.71 -12.55
C LEU A 105 -5.71 8.52 -13.86
N VAL A 106 -4.54 8.94 -14.35
CA VAL A 106 -4.43 9.67 -15.63
C VAL A 106 -4.96 8.85 -16.81
N ILE A 107 -4.59 7.56 -16.89
CA ILE A 107 -5.09 6.65 -17.92
C ILE A 107 -6.62 6.52 -17.84
N SER A 108 -7.17 6.44 -16.63
CA SER A 108 -8.62 6.33 -16.42
C SER A 108 -9.36 7.58 -16.94
N ILE A 109 -8.83 8.78 -16.68
CA ILE A 109 -9.39 10.04 -17.21
C ILE A 109 -9.30 10.06 -18.75
N LEU A 110 -8.17 9.66 -19.31
CA LEU A 110 -7.97 9.63 -20.76
C LEU A 110 -8.92 8.64 -21.44
N SER A 111 -9.08 7.45 -20.87
CA SER A 111 -10.03 6.43 -21.35
C SER A 111 -11.46 6.95 -21.34
N PHE A 112 -11.87 7.66 -20.28
CA PHE A 112 -13.18 8.30 -20.22
C PHE A 112 -13.38 9.35 -21.32
N TYR A 113 -12.37 10.18 -21.58
CA TYR A 113 -12.40 11.15 -22.67
C TYR A 113 -12.57 10.48 -24.04
N ILE A 114 -11.80 9.43 -24.32
CA ILE A 114 -11.91 8.65 -25.57
C ILE A 114 -13.30 8.05 -25.72
N LEU A 115 -13.87 7.48 -24.65
CA LEU A 115 -15.21 6.91 -24.68
C LEU A 115 -16.26 7.99 -24.99
N MET A 116 -16.17 9.15 -24.34
CA MET A 116 -17.05 10.29 -24.61
C MET A 116 -16.94 10.75 -26.07
N LEU A 117 -15.72 10.82 -26.60
CA LEU A 117 -15.46 11.19 -28.00
C LEU A 117 -16.05 10.16 -28.97
N SER A 118 -15.90 8.87 -28.68
CA SER A 118 -16.45 7.79 -29.49
C SER A 118 -17.98 7.89 -29.59
N ILE A 119 -18.66 8.08 -28.45
CA ILE A 119 -20.12 8.29 -28.42
C ILE A 119 -20.50 9.55 -29.22
N TYR A 120 -19.73 10.64 -29.09
CA TYR A 120 -19.98 11.87 -29.85
C TYR A 120 -19.95 11.64 -31.35
N LEU A 121 -18.90 10.98 -31.83
CA LEU A 121 -18.73 10.67 -33.24
C LEU A 121 -19.83 9.72 -33.72
N LEU A 122 -20.27 8.77 -32.90
CA LEU A 122 -21.36 7.85 -33.24
C LEU A 122 -22.70 8.57 -33.38
N VAL A 123 -22.99 9.53 -32.50
CA VAL A 123 -24.17 10.40 -32.60
C VAL A 123 -24.08 11.28 -33.83
N GLN A 124 -22.93 11.93 -34.08
CA GLN A 124 -22.73 12.80 -35.24
C GLN A 124 -22.83 12.05 -36.56
N LYS A 125 -22.19 10.88 -36.68
CA LYS A 125 -22.16 10.07 -37.91
C LYS A 125 -23.54 9.50 -38.27
N ASN A 126 -24.42 9.35 -37.28
CA ASN A 126 -25.80 8.90 -37.50
C ASN A 126 -26.83 10.05 -37.44
N SER A 127 -26.40 11.31 -37.48
CA SER A 127 -27.28 12.49 -37.34
C SER A 127 -28.43 12.51 -38.35
N SER A 128 -28.19 12.12 -39.61
CA SER A 128 -29.25 12.09 -40.64
C SER A 128 -30.32 11.03 -40.38
N LYS A 129 -29.97 9.90 -39.74
CA LYS A 129 -30.94 8.87 -39.32
C LYS A 129 -31.69 9.31 -38.06
N LEU A 130 -30.99 9.97 -37.14
CA LEU A 130 -31.57 10.58 -35.93
C LEU A 130 -32.61 11.65 -36.29
N GLU A 131 -32.32 12.49 -37.28
CA GLU A 131 -33.22 13.54 -37.77
C GLU A 131 -34.48 12.96 -38.44
N ASN A 132 -34.32 11.93 -39.30
CA ASN A 132 -35.46 11.24 -39.91
C ASN A 132 -36.37 10.57 -38.87
N LEU A 133 -35.81 9.94 -37.83
CA LEU A 133 -36.62 9.34 -36.75
C LEU A 133 -37.38 10.41 -35.94
N LEU A 134 -36.76 11.56 -35.70
CA LEU A 134 -37.39 12.69 -35.00
C LEU A 134 -38.51 13.32 -35.82
N MET A 135 -38.35 13.42 -37.15
CA MET A 135 -39.40 13.88 -38.06
C MET A 135 -40.62 12.96 -38.11
N ILE A 136 -40.47 11.67 -37.78
CA ILE A 136 -41.56 10.69 -37.69
C ILE A 136 -42.29 10.76 -36.32
N GLY A 137 -41.82 11.59 -35.38
CA GLY A 137 -42.47 11.82 -34.09
C GLY A 137 -41.88 11.05 -32.90
N PHE A 138 -40.73 10.40 -33.06
CA PHE A 138 -40.05 9.72 -31.95
C PHE A 138 -39.39 10.72 -30.99
N SER A 139 -39.55 10.50 -29.67
CA SER A 139 -38.95 11.36 -28.66
C SER A 139 -37.42 11.20 -28.60
N PRO A 140 -36.65 12.30 -28.38
CA PRO A 140 -35.19 12.27 -28.29
C PRO A 140 -34.64 11.28 -27.24
N SER A 141 -35.44 11.00 -26.21
CA SER A 141 -35.12 10.09 -25.12
C SER A 141 -35.11 8.60 -25.53
N LEU A 142 -35.90 8.20 -26.54
CA LEU A 142 -35.96 6.82 -27.01
C LEU A 142 -34.74 6.46 -27.86
N VAL A 143 -34.21 7.42 -28.63
CA VAL A 143 -33.04 7.16 -29.50
C VAL A 143 -31.73 7.11 -28.70
N ALA A 144 -31.67 7.75 -27.53
CA ALA A 144 -30.49 7.73 -26.65
C ALA A 144 -30.37 6.45 -25.78
N ARG A 145 -31.46 5.69 -25.58
CA ARG A 145 -31.45 4.46 -24.75
C ARG A 145 -30.51 3.35 -25.21
N PRO A 146 -30.50 2.93 -26.49
CA PRO A 146 -29.59 1.85 -26.93
C PRO A 146 -28.11 2.21 -26.74
N TYR A 147 -27.75 3.49 -26.87
CA TYR A 147 -26.39 4.00 -26.64
C TYR A 147 -26.00 3.96 -25.16
N GLN A 148 -26.94 4.28 -24.26
CA GLN A 148 -26.74 4.16 -22.82
C GLN A 148 -26.56 2.69 -22.39
N VAL A 149 -27.38 1.78 -22.92
CA VAL A 149 -27.26 0.34 -22.63
C VAL A 149 -25.95 -0.22 -23.16
N LEU A 150 -25.54 0.13 -24.39
CA LEU A 150 -24.26 -0.30 -24.97
C LEU A 150 -23.08 0.15 -24.10
N THR A 151 -23.13 1.38 -23.62
CA THR A 151 -22.07 2.00 -22.81
C THR A 151 -21.98 1.38 -21.42
N ILE A 152 -23.12 1.18 -20.76
CA ILE A 152 -23.19 0.51 -19.45
C ILE A 152 -22.72 -0.94 -19.59
N GLY A 153 -23.19 -1.66 -20.61
CA GLY A 153 -22.78 -3.03 -20.87
C GLY A 153 -21.27 -3.16 -21.09
N LEU A 154 -20.68 -2.25 -21.87
CA LEU A 154 -19.23 -2.26 -22.12
C LEU A 154 -18.44 -1.98 -20.84
N ASN A 155 -18.86 -1.01 -20.03
CA ASN A 155 -18.22 -0.75 -18.73
C ASN A 155 -18.34 -1.93 -17.76
N VAL A 156 -19.48 -2.63 -17.73
CA VAL A 156 -19.67 -3.83 -16.91
C VAL A 156 -18.74 -4.95 -17.36
N THR A 157 -18.62 -5.19 -18.66
CA THR A 157 -17.70 -6.20 -19.20
C THR A 157 -16.25 -5.88 -18.84
N VAL A 158 -15.83 -4.62 -18.97
CA VAL A 158 -14.49 -4.19 -18.56
C VAL A 158 -14.25 -4.40 -17.07
N LEU A 159 -15.23 -4.10 -16.22
CA LEU A 159 -15.13 -4.33 -14.77
C LEU A 159 -14.96 -5.82 -14.44
N LEU A 160 -15.74 -6.69 -15.07
CA LEU A 160 -15.65 -8.14 -14.85
C LEU A 160 -14.29 -8.70 -15.29
N ILE A 161 -13.77 -8.24 -16.43
CA ILE A 161 -12.43 -8.63 -16.89
C ILE A 161 -11.36 -8.15 -15.91
N ALA A 162 -11.47 -6.90 -15.44
CA ALA A 162 -10.52 -6.35 -14.47
C ALA A 162 -10.51 -7.15 -13.15
N TRP A 163 -11.67 -7.55 -12.63
CA TRP A 163 -11.76 -8.40 -11.45
C TRP A 163 -11.18 -9.79 -11.66
N LEU A 164 -11.41 -10.40 -12.82
CA LEU A 164 -10.85 -11.71 -13.15
C LEU A 164 -9.32 -11.64 -13.21
N ILE A 165 -8.77 -10.63 -13.89
CA ILE A 165 -7.31 -10.42 -13.93
C ILE A 165 -6.76 -10.15 -12.53
N LEU A 166 -7.42 -9.31 -11.74
CA LEU A 166 -6.98 -8.98 -10.38
C LEU A 166 -6.93 -10.23 -9.50
N TYR A 167 -7.91 -11.12 -9.60
CA TYR A 167 -7.92 -12.38 -8.85
C TYR A 167 -6.70 -13.25 -9.20
N PHE A 168 -6.42 -13.44 -10.49
CA PHE A 168 -5.25 -14.23 -10.93
C PHE A 168 -3.92 -13.58 -10.54
N VAL A 169 -3.79 -12.27 -10.72
CA VAL A 169 -2.56 -11.54 -10.35
C VAL A 169 -2.35 -11.60 -8.83
N ARG A 170 -3.44 -11.49 -8.05
CA ARG A 170 -3.39 -11.60 -6.58
C ARG A 170 -2.91 -12.95 -6.11
N ASP A 171 -3.46 -14.00 -6.66
CA ASP A 171 -3.03 -15.36 -6.35
C ASP A 171 -1.54 -15.53 -6.63
N TYR A 172 -1.06 -15.05 -7.78
CA TYR A 172 0.35 -15.14 -8.14
C TYR A 172 1.27 -14.35 -7.20
N TYR A 173 0.96 -13.09 -6.89
CA TYR A 173 1.85 -12.29 -6.05
C TYR A 173 1.80 -12.70 -4.58
N MET A 174 0.65 -13.13 -4.04
CA MET A 174 0.56 -13.55 -2.63
C MET A 174 1.34 -14.84 -2.38
N ASN A 175 1.30 -15.79 -3.31
CA ASN A 175 2.16 -16.97 -3.25
C ASN A 175 3.65 -16.60 -3.11
N ILE A 176 4.11 -15.54 -3.80
CA ILE A 176 5.49 -15.06 -3.69
C ILE A 176 5.72 -14.38 -2.33
N ILE A 177 4.79 -13.53 -1.86
CA ILE A 177 4.94 -12.81 -0.59
C ILE A 177 4.95 -13.77 0.60
N GLU A 178 4.08 -14.78 0.62
CA GLU A 178 4.03 -15.79 1.68
C GLU A 178 5.35 -16.57 1.81
N THR A 179 6.01 -16.89 0.68
CA THR A 179 7.31 -17.57 0.70
C THR A 179 8.44 -16.69 1.25
N LEU A 180 8.32 -15.36 1.13
CA LEU A 180 9.34 -14.41 1.57
C LEU A 180 9.09 -13.89 3.00
N PHE A 181 7.82 -13.76 3.41
CA PHE A 181 7.40 -13.23 4.70
C PHE A 181 6.23 -14.04 5.28
N PRO A 182 6.50 -15.18 5.96
CA PRO A 182 5.47 -16.09 6.47
C PRO A 182 4.56 -15.50 7.59
N GLN A 183 4.82 -14.27 8.02
CA GLN A 183 4.14 -13.60 9.14
C GLN A 183 3.13 -12.54 8.68
N ILE A 184 2.97 -12.34 7.36
CA ILE A 184 2.01 -11.39 6.82
C ILE A 184 0.64 -12.07 6.76
N GLU A 185 -0.35 -11.52 7.47
CA GLU A 185 -1.74 -11.95 7.37
C GLU A 185 -2.27 -11.75 5.95
N ASP A 186 -3.11 -12.70 5.51
CA ASP A 186 -3.82 -12.63 4.23
C ASP A 186 -4.55 -11.30 4.06
N GLY A 187 -3.99 -10.42 3.23
CA GLY A 187 -4.59 -9.13 2.91
C GLY A 187 -5.96 -9.31 2.24
N ASN A 188 -7.00 -8.70 2.79
CA ASN A 188 -8.36 -8.84 2.29
C ASN A 188 -8.55 -8.19 0.91
N MET A 189 -9.27 -8.84 -0.02
CA MET A 189 -9.53 -8.33 -1.38
C MET A 189 -10.67 -7.29 -1.42
N LEU A 190 -11.41 -7.13 -0.32
CA LEU A 190 -12.52 -6.18 -0.19
C LEU A 190 -12.16 -4.73 -0.59
N PRO A 191 -11.02 -4.13 -0.18
CA PRO A 191 -10.68 -2.76 -0.53
C PRO A 191 -10.49 -2.56 -2.04
N ALA A 192 -9.95 -3.56 -2.74
CA ALA A 192 -9.79 -3.48 -4.19
C ALA A 192 -11.14 -3.55 -4.92
N LEU A 193 -12.03 -4.42 -4.45
CA LEU A 193 -13.39 -4.54 -4.98
C LEU A 193 -14.20 -3.26 -4.74
N THR A 194 -14.12 -2.66 -3.55
CA THR A 194 -14.84 -1.42 -3.23
C THR A 194 -14.35 -0.25 -4.07
N VAL A 195 -13.03 -0.07 -4.23
CA VAL A 195 -12.46 0.98 -5.10
C VAL A 195 -12.88 0.77 -6.55
N GLY A 196 -12.85 -0.48 -7.06
CA GLY A 196 -13.32 -0.80 -8.41
C GLY A 196 -14.80 -0.47 -8.62
N CYS A 197 -15.66 -0.82 -7.66
CA CYS A 197 -17.08 -0.47 -7.68
C CYS A 197 -17.31 1.05 -7.65
N ILE A 198 -16.59 1.78 -6.79
CA ILE A 198 -16.69 3.24 -6.70
C ILE A 198 -16.29 3.88 -8.02
N LEU A 199 -15.18 3.46 -8.63
CA LEU A 199 -14.75 3.93 -9.94
C LEU A 199 -15.79 3.63 -11.02
N PHE A 200 -16.35 2.43 -11.04
CA PHE A 200 -17.39 2.07 -12.00
C PHE A 200 -18.65 2.95 -11.87
N ILE A 201 -19.12 3.18 -10.64
CA ILE A 201 -20.28 4.02 -10.37
C ILE A 201 -20.00 5.46 -10.81
N LEU A 202 -18.84 6.00 -10.41
CA LEU A 202 -18.43 7.36 -10.73
C LEU A 202 -18.34 7.56 -12.25
N VAL A 203 -17.65 6.66 -12.95
CA VAL A 203 -17.53 6.69 -14.41
C VAL A 203 -18.89 6.57 -15.08
N SER A 204 -19.75 5.65 -14.62
CA SER A 204 -21.08 5.45 -15.21
C SER A 204 -21.98 6.68 -15.03
N ILE A 205 -21.98 7.30 -13.84
CA ILE A 205 -22.73 8.55 -13.58
C ILE A 205 -22.21 9.68 -14.46
N MET A 206 -20.88 9.88 -14.51
CA MET A 206 -20.27 10.91 -15.37
C MET A 206 -20.63 10.68 -16.85
N ASN A 207 -20.64 9.43 -17.29
CA ASN A 207 -20.97 9.08 -18.67
C ASN A 207 -22.45 9.36 -18.99
N ILE A 208 -23.37 8.93 -18.13
CA ILE A 208 -24.80 9.23 -18.27
C ILE A 208 -25.05 10.74 -18.28
N PHE A 209 -24.41 11.48 -17.38
CA PHE A 209 -24.55 12.94 -17.30
C PHE A 209 -24.01 13.62 -18.56
N ALA A 210 -22.82 13.22 -19.03
CA ALA A 210 -22.22 13.73 -20.26
C ALA A 210 -23.12 13.47 -21.47
N ILE A 211 -23.66 12.25 -21.63
CA ILE A 211 -24.59 11.89 -22.70
C ILE A 211 -25.86 12.74 -22.61
N ARG A 212 -26.48 12.87 -21.42
CA ARG A 212 -27.70 13.67 -21.22
C ARG A 212 -27.49 15.15 -21.53
N ARG A 213 -26.43 15.77 -21.00
CA ARG A 213 -26.09 17.18 -21.28
C ARG A 213 -25.91 17.42 -22.78
N LYS A 214 -25.28 16.46 -23.46
CA LYS A 214 -24.96 16.57 -24.88
C LYS A 214 -26.19 16.42 -25.77
N VAL A 215 -27.07 15.47 -25.47
CA VAL A 215 -28.37 15.33 -26.15
C VAL A 215 -29.22 16.60 -25.96
N MET A 216 -29.25 17.17 -24.74
CA MET A 216 -29.93 18.43 -24.45
C MET A 216 -29.33 19.63 -25.21
N HIS A 217 -28.00 19.71 -25.30
CA HIS A 217 -27.32 20.79 -26.02
C HIS A 217 -27.46 20.70 -27.55
N ILE A 218 -27.65 19.50 -28.09
CA ILE A 218 -28.01 19.31 -29.51
C ILE A 218 -29.46 19.75 -29.75
N TRP A 219 -30.36 19.52 -28.79
CA TRP A 219 -31.76 19.94 -28.87
C TRP A 219 -31.92 21.47 -28.77
N PHE A 220 -31.18 22.13 -27.88
CA PHE A 220 -31.20 23.59 -27.71
C PHE A 220 -30.51 24.40 -28.81
N ARG A 221 -29.80 23.76 -29.76
CA ARG A 221 -29.20 24.43 -30.93
C ARG A 221 -30.12 24.39 -32.16
N LYS A 222 -31.41 24.13 -31.95
CA LYS A 222 -32.46 24.13 -32.98
C LYS A 222 -33.39 25.35 -32.90
N ASP A 223 -33.05 26.32 -32.05
CA ASP A 223 -33.58 27.69 -32.11
C ASP A 223 -32.57 28.62 -32.78
#